data_AF-A0AAD7DXF6-F1
#
_entry.id   AF-A0AAD7DXF6-F1
#
_cell.length_a   1.000
_cell.length_b   1.000
_cell.length_c   1.000
_cell.angle_alpha   90.00
_cell.angle_beta   90.00
_cell.angle_gamma   90.00
#
_symmetry.space_group_name_H-M   'P 1'
#
loop_
_entity.id
_entity.type
_entity.pdbx_description
1 polymer ?
#
loop_
_entity_poly.entity_id
_entity_poly.type
_entity_poly.pdbx_seq_one_letter_code
_entity_poly.pdbx_strand_id
1 'polypeptide(L)'
;RLLSEKPAQSHDHYAHTVYTTWQMSFDRLTPPAAMFLQHCSFLHYNGISEEIFSYASKYQFHSNHPSEELQKPLEFLLYFLGPTGEWDSLQFLEATNEVQAYSLIRFDVEKKLFFIHPLVHSWSHRTVQNPEGYMFTMGFILGMAISERPRWNM
;
A
#
# COMPACT_ATOMS: atom_id res chain seq x y z
N ARG A 1 19.23 -46.07 -0.87
CA ARG A 1 18.12 -45.11 -1.09
C ARG A 1 18.03 -44.26 0.17
N LEU A 2 18.79 -43.16 0.21
CA LEU A 2 18.86 -42.25 1.36
C LEU A 2 17.60 -41.37 1.32
N LEU A 3 16.72 -41.55 2.31
CA LEU A 3 15.67 -40.60 2.63
C LEU A 3 16.37 -39.39 3.24
N SER A 4 16.50 -38.32 2.47
CA SER A 4 16.94 -37.01 2.94
C SER A 4 15.88 -36.47 3.90
N GLU A 5 16.12 -36.62 5.21
CA GLU A 5 15.39 -35.87 6.22
C GLU A 5 15.55 -34.38 5.91
N LYS A 6 14.46 -33.73 5.50
CA LYS A 6 14.39 -32.27 5.57
C LYS A 6 14.35 -31.93 7.06
N PRO A 7 15.31 -31.17 7.61
CA PRO A 7 15.14 -30.67 8.96
C PRO A 7 13.87 -29.83 8.96
N ALA A 8 12.91 -30.21 9.80
CA ALA A 8 11.77 -29.38 10.10
C ALA A 8 12.29 -28.13 10.81
N GLN A 9 12.67 -27.12 10.04
CA GLN A 9 12.86 -25.78 10.58
C GLN A 9 11.55 -25.42 11.28
N SER A 10 11.59 -25.16 12.58
CA SER A 10 10.39 -24.80 13.32
C SER A 10 9.79 -23.56 12.64
N HIS A 11 8.46 -23.55 12.53
CA HIS A 11 7.71 -22.46 11.90
C HIS A 11 8.09 -21.10 12.52
N ASP A 12 8.39 -21.07 13.82
CA ASP A 12 8.85 -19.89 14.54
C ASP A 12 10.22 -19.40 14.07
N HIS A 13 11.20 -20.28 13.87
CA HIS A 13 12.54 -19.85 13.46
C HIS A 13 12.57 -19.35 12.00
N TYR A 14 11.78 -19.96 11.13
CA TYR A 14 11.55 -19.48 9.75
C TYR A 14 10.85 -18.11 9.75
N ALA A 15 9.80 -17.93 10.54
CA ALA A 15 9.12 -16.65 10.68
C ALA A 15 10.05 -15.55 11.22
N HIS A 16 10.86 -15.84 12.23
CA HIS A 16 11.81 -14.88 12.80
C HIS A 16 12.85 -14.40 11.77
N THR A 17 13.46 -15.31 11.01
CA THR A 17 14.48 -14.92 10.02
C THR A 17 13.90 -14.13 8.85
N VAL A 18 12.77 -14.57 8.31
CA VAL A 18 12.11 -13.92 7.16
C VAL A 18 11.55 -12.55 7.55
N TYR A 19 10.91 -12.41 8.72
CA TYR A 19 10.38 -11.13 9.19
C TYR A 19 11.50 -10.13 9.46
N THR A 20 12.64 -10.60 9.97
CA THR A 20 13.82 -9.73 10.15
C THR A 20 14.34 -9.24 8.80
N THR A 21 14.38 -10.10 7.77
CA THR A 21 14.76 -9.67 6.41
C THR A 21 13.80 -8.62 5.85
N TRP A 22 12.49 -8.81 5.97
CA TRP A 22 11.52 -7.81 5.51
C TRP A 22 11.62 -6.50 6.29
N GLN A 23 11.84 -6.56 7.61
CA GLN A 23 12.07 -5.37 8.42
C GLN A 23 13.32 -4.62 7.95
N MET A 24 14.44 -5.31 7.73
CA MET A 24 15.67 -4.68 7.21
C MET A 24 15.47 -4.04 5.83
N SER A 25 14.67 -4.65 4.95
CA SER A 25 14.31 -4.06 3.66
C SER A 25 13.42 -2.84 3.83
N PHE A 26 12.44 -2.90 4.72
CA PHE A 26 11.51 -1.81 5.02
C PHE A 26 12.20 -0.59 5.62
N ASP A 27 13.14 -0.80 6.55
CA ASP A 27 13.89 0.27 7.21
C ASP A 27 14.76 1.08 6.23
N ARG A 28 14.96 0.57 5.01
CA ARG A 28 15.70 1.25 3.93
C ARG A 28 14.80 2.00 2.95
N LEU A 29 13.49 1.86 3.06
CA LEU A 29 12.54 2.54 2.17
C LEU A 29 12.49 4.03 2.50
N THR A 30 12.31 4.85 1.47
CA THR A 30 11.90 6.25 1.65
C THR A 30 10.52 6.33 2.32
N PRO A 31 10.17 7.45 2.98
CA PRO A 31 8.87 7.58 3.63
C PRO A 31 7.68 7.30 2.69
N PRO A 32 7.60 7.84 1.44
CA PRO A 32 6.52 7.52 0.49
C PRO A 32 6.39 6.02 0.21
N ALA A 33 7.51 5.34 -0.03
CA ALA A 33 7.54 3.90 -0.31
C ALA A 33 7.09 3.06 0.91
N ALA A 34 7.59 3.41 2.10
CA ALA A 34 7.22 2.76 3.35
C ALA A 34 5.72 2.92 3.66
N MET A 35 5.18 4.14 3.53
CA MET A 35 3.75 4.39 3.76
C MET A 35 2.89 3.71 2.72
N PHE A 36 3.28 3.69 1.44
CA PHE A 36 2.56 2.97 0.40
C PHE A 36 2.38 1.50 0.80
N LEU A 37 3.45 0.82 1.19
CA LEU A 37 3.41 -0.59 1.59
C LEU A 37 2.52 -0.80 2.82
N GLN A 38 2.70 0.00 3.87
CA GLN A 38 1.93 -0.13 5.11
C GLN A 38 0.43 0.09 4.90
N HIS A 39 0.04 1.15 4.16
CA HIS A 39 -1.36 1.41 3.84
C HIS A 39 -1.96 0.33 2.95
N CYS A 40 -1.22 -0.12 1.93
CA CYS A 40 -1.67 -1.20 1.05
C CYS A 40 -1.85 -2.55 1.77
N SER A 41 -1.22 -2.75 2.94
CA SER A 41 -1.48 -3.94 3.79
C SER A 41 -2.89 -3.99 4.39
N PHE A 42 -3.67 -2.91 4.27
CA PHE A 42 -5.09 -2.84 4.66
C PHE A 42 -6.06 -2.96 3.48
N LEU A 43 -5.52 -3.02 2.25
CA LEU A 43 -6.27 -3.46 1.09
C LEU A 43 -6.17 -4.99 0.95
N HIS A 44 -6.98 -5.55 0.05
CA HIS A 44 -6.75 -6.91 -0.39
C HIS A 44 -5.34 -7.01 -1.01
N TYR A 45 -4.61 -8.08 -0.70
CA TYR A 45 -3.21 -8.27 -1.12
C TYR A 45 -3.00 -8.34 -2.64
N ASN A 46 -4.10 -8.39 -3.41
CA ASN A 46 -4.15 -8.36 -4.86
C ASN A 46 -5.19 -7.31 -5.30
N GLY A 47 -5.00 -6.72 -6.48
CA GLY A 47 -5.98 -5.79 -7.06
C GLY A 47 -5.73 -4.32 -6.71
N ILE A 48 -4.52 -3.98 -6.28
CA ILE A 48 -4.17 -2.61 -5.92
C ILE A 48 -3.76 -1.88 -7.21
N SER A 49 -4.53 -0.88 -7.64
CA SER A 49 -4.20 -0.06 -8.82
C SER A 49 -3.85 1.37 -8.41
N GLU A 50 -3.03 2.04 -9.22
CA GLU A 50 -2.77 3.48 -9.08
C GLU A 50 -4.06 4.31 -9.18
N GLU A 51 -5.02 3.85 -9.99
CA GLU A 51 -6.31 4.53 -10.21
C GLU A 51 -7.09 4.75 -8.91
N ILE A 52 -6.97 3.86 -7.92
CA ILE A 52 -7.61 4.05 -6.60
C ILE A 52 -7.16 5.38 -6.01
N PHE A 53 -5.85 5.64 -6.00
CA PHE A 53 -5.28 6.82 -5.36
C PHE A 53 -5.44 8.07 -6.23
N SER A 54 -5.24 7.93 -7.55
CA SER A 54 -5.42 9.03 -8.51
C SER A 54 -6.87 9.51 -8.61
N TYR A 55 -7.85 8.64 -8.40
CA TYR A 55 -9.26 9.07 -8.34
C TYR A 55 -9.59 9.66 -6.99
N ALA A 56 -9.08 9.08 -5.89
CA ALA A 56 -9.28 9.63 -4.56
C ALA A 56 -8.72 11.06 -4.44
N SER A 57 -7.59 11.36 -5.07
CA SER A 57 -7.00 12.71 -5.05
C SER A 57 -7.83 13.77 -5.76
N LYS A 58 -8.77 13.37 -6.62
CA LYS A 58 -9.67 14.29 -7.34
C LYS A 58 -10.95 14.59 -6.58
N TYR A 59 -11.16 13.94 -5.45
CA TYR A 59 -12.38 14.08 -4.67
C TYR A 59 -12.57 15.52 -4.20
N GLN A 60 -13.72 16.09 -4.54
CA GLN A 60 -14.06 17.45 -4.14
C GLN A 60 -14.91 17.45 -2.86
N PHE A 61 -14.37 18.05 -1.80
CA PHE A 61 -15.10 18.24 -0.56
C PHE A 61 -16.21 19.28 -0.75
N HIS A 62 -17.42 18.95 -0.30
CA HIS A 62 -18.56 19.86 -0.33
C HIS A 62 -18.42 20.98 0.73
N SER A 63 -17.53 20.80 1.71
CA SER A 63 -17.20 21.78 2.74
C SER A 63 -15.78 22.33 2.55
N ASN A 64 -15.61 23.62 2.80
CA ASN A 64 -14.29 24.28 2.76
C ASN A 64 -13.33 23.80 3.87
N HIS A 65 -13.85 23.05 4.85
CA HIS A 65 -13.07 22.43 5.92
C HIS A 65 -13.37 20.93 5.91
N PRO A 66 -12.41 20.09 5.48
CA PRO A 66 -12.49 18.65 5.69
C PRO A 66 -12.65 18.36 7.19
N SER A 67 -13.44 17.36 7.55
CA SER A 67 -13.50 16.88 8.93
C SER A 67 -12.12 16.41 9.38
N GLU A 68 -11.84 16.43 10.70
CA GLU A 68 -10.58 15.91 11.27
C GLU A 68 -10.29 14.46 10.82
N GLU A 69 -11.35 13.70 10.60
CA GLU A 69 -11.32 12.35 10.04
C GLU A 69 -10.59 12.27 8.68
N LEU A 70 -10.74 13.29 7.83
CA LEU A 70 -10.15 13.32 6.49
C LEU A 70 -8.67 13.73 6.48
N GLN A 71 -8.13 14.18 7.62
CA GLN A 71 -6.75 14.64 7.69
C GLN A 71 -5.75 13.55 7.28
N LYS A 72 -5.87 12.32 7.82
CA LYS A 72 -4.95 11.23 7.50
C LYS A 72 -5.04 10.73 6.05
N PRO A 73 -6.23 10.52 5.46
CA PRO A 73 -6.37 10.27 4.03
C PRO A 73 -5.70 11.32 3.16
N LEU A 74 -5.87 12.60 3.50
CA LEU A 74 -5.27 13.70 2.76
C LEU A 74 -3.76 13.73 2.91
N GLU A 75 -3.23 13.58 4.13
CA GLU A 75 -1.80 13.46 4.41
C GLU A 75 -1.16 12.32 3.62
N PHE A 76 -1.82 11.15 3.53
CA PHE A 76 -1.34 10.05 2.69
C PHE A 76 -1.28 10.44 1.20
N LEU A 77 -2.34 11.03 0.66
CA LEU A 77 -2.41 11.40 -0.75
C LEU A 77 -1.40 12.50 -1.10
N LEU A 78 -1.12 13.43 -0.19
CA LEU A 78 -0.17 14.53 -0.37
C LEU A 78 1.25 14.06 -0.73
N TYR A 79 1.65 12.85 -0.36
CA TYR A 79 2.95 12.28 -0.74
C TYR A 79 3.09 11.95 -2.24
N PHE A 80 1.98 11.99 -2.97
CA PHE A 80 1.90 11.65 -4.38
C PHE A 80 1.23 12.75 -5.21
N LEU A 81 1.15 13.97 -4.66
CA LEU A 81 0.66 15.14 -5.40
C LEU A 81 1.85 15.99 -5.85
N GLY A 82 1.79 16.44 -7.10
CA GLY A 82 2.74 17.38 -7.66
C GLY A 82 2.56 18.79 -7.07
N PRO A 83 3.46 19.74 -7.43
CA PRO A 83 3.45 21.10 -6.87
C PRO A 83 2.14 21.88 -7.10
N THR A 84 1.35 21.49 -8.10
CA THR A 84 0.06 22.11 -8.44
C THR A 84 -1.13 21.43 -7.78
N GLY A 85 -0.91 20.41 -6.94
CA GLY A 85 -1.96 19.63 -6.27
C GLY A 85 -2.58 18.52 -7.11
N GLU A 86 -2.08 18.29 -8.34
CA GLU A 86 -2.51 17.19 -9.20
C GLU A 86 -1.79 15.89 -8.86
N TRP A 87 -2.39 14.75 -9.15
CA TRP A 87 -1.75 13.44 -8.96
C TRP A 87 -0.44 13.33 -9.76
N ASP A 88 0.65 12.99 -9.09
CA ASP A 88 1.98 12.81 -9.70
C ASP A 88 2.27 11.30 -9.87
N SER A 89 1.92 10.79 -11.05
CA SER A 89 2.18 9.40 -11.43
C SER A 89 3.67 9.04 -11.43
N LEU A 90 4.58 10.01 -11.65
CA LEU A 90 6.01 9.73 -11.61
C LEU A 90 6.47 9.50 -10.18
N GLN A 91 6.06 10.36 -9.24
CA GLN A 91 6.37 10.19 -7.82
C GLN A 91 5.80 8.89 -7.26
N PHE A 92 4.58 8.52 -7.65
CA PHE A 92 3.98 7.23 -7.29
C PHE A 92 4.76 6.04 -7.89
N LEU A 93 5.17 6.14 -9.16
CA LEU A 93 5.97 5.12 -9.82
C LEU A 93 7.34 4.95 -9.16
N GLU A 94 8.00 6.02 -8.75
CA GLU A 94 9.29 5.98 -8.04
C GLU A 94 9.16 5.24 -6.70
N ALA A 95 8.17 5.62 -5.88
CA ALA A 95 7.92 4.96 -4.60
C ALA A 95 7.60 3.46 -4.77
N THR A 96 6.73 3.12 -5.73
CA THR A 96 6.36 1.71 -5.96
C THR A 96 7.51 0.89 -6.58
N ASN A 97 8.33 1.48 -7.44
CA ASN A 97 9.55 0.83 -7.96
C ASN A 97 10.57 0.57 -6.84
N GLU A 98 10.71 1.47 -5.88
CA GLU A 98 11.57 1.26 -4.71
C GLU A 98 11.10 0.05 -3.89
N VAL A 99 9.80 -0.02 -3.58
CA VAL A 99 9.24 -1.18 -2.85
C VAL A 99 9.43 -2.49 -3.65
N GLN A 100 9.28 -2.44 -4.97
CA GLN A 100 9.54 -3.58 -5.87
C GLN A 100 11.01 -4.00 -5.89
N ALA A 101 11.95 -3.06 -5.81
CA ALA A 101 13.39 -3.36 -5.79
C ALA A 101 13.79 -4.23 -4.60
N TYR A 102 13.06 -4.12 -3.48
CA TYR A 102 13.20 -4.98 -2.31
C TYR A 102 12.33 -6.24 -2.34
N SER A 103 11.64 -6.52 -3.45
CA SER A 103 10.73 -7.66 -3.63
C SER A 103 9.57 -7.72 -2.61
N LEU A 104 9.20 -6.59 -2.02
CA LEU A 104 8.10 -6.52 -1.05
C LEU A 104 6.73 -6.48 -1.73
N ILE A 105 6.69 -5.99 -2.97
CA ILE A 105 5.52 -6.03 -3.86
C ILE A 105 5.93 -6.48 -5.26
N ARG A 106 4.95 -6.82 -6.10
CA ARG A 106 5.12 -7.04 -7.54
C ARG A 106 4.08 -6.27 -8.34
N PHE A 107 4.43 -5.84 -9.54
CA PHE A 107 3.51 -5.25 -10.49
C PHE A 107 3.23 -6.23 -11.65
N ASP A 108 1.96 -6.49 -11.92
CA ASP A 108 1.48 -7.23 -13.09
C ASP A 108 1.23 -6.21 -14.22
N VAL A 109 2.12 -6.20 -15.22
CA VAL A 109 2.09 -5.23 -16.33
C VAL A 109 0.83 -5.38 -17.19
N GLU A 110 0.34 -6.61 -17.37
CA GLU A 110 -0.84 -6.87 -18.21
C GLU A 110 -2.11 -6.36 -17.53
N LYS A 111 -2.25 -6.63 -16.23
CA LYS A 111 -3.42 -6.19 -15.45
C LYS A 111 -3.30 -4.76 -14.94
N LYS A 112 -2.10 -4.20 -14.93
CA LYS A 112 -1.76 -2.92 -14.27
C LYS A 112 -2.13 -2.91 -12.79
N LEU A 113 -1.80 -4.01 -12.10
CA LEU A 113 -2.13 -4.20 -10.68
C LEU A 113 -0.88 -4.52 -9.87
N PHE A 114 -0.80 -3.96 -8.68
CA PHE A 114 0.15 -4.36 -7.65
C PHE A 114 -0.39 -5.55 -6.85
N PHE A 115 0.55 -6.38 -6.44
CA PHE A 115 0.36 -7.57 -5.63
C PHE A 115 1.37 -7.56 -4.47
N ILE A 116 0.87 -7.79 -3.27
CA ILE A 116 1.68 -8.03 -2.09
C ILE A 116 1.62 -9.53 -1.80
N HIS A 117 2.77 -10.17 -1.63
CA HIS A 117 2.77 -11.59 -1.25
C HIS A 117 2.04 -11.76 0.10
N PRO A 118 1.15 -12.77 0.28
CA PRO A 118 0.32 -12.88 1.49
C PRO A 118 1.09 -12.86 2.81
N LEU A 119 2.31 -13.40 2.83
CA LEU A 119 3.16 -13.35 4.02
C LEU A 119 3.73 -11.94 4.29
N VAL A 120 4.13 -11.20 3.25
CA VAL A 120 4.59 -9.80 3.38
C VAL A 120 3.42 -8.92 3.79
N HIS A 121 2.24 -9.15 3.19
CA HIS A 121 1.00 -8.47 3.53
C HIS A 121 0.64 -8.68 5.01
N SER A 122 0.59 -9.94 5.47
CA SER A 122 0.30 -10.25 6.87
C SER A 122 1.37 -9.73 7.83
N TRP A 123 2.64 -9.69 7.42
CA TRP A 123 3.71 -9.14 8.24
C TRP A 123 3.55 -7.63 8.38
N SER A 124 3.42 -6.90 7.27
CA SER A 124 3.26 -5.45 7.26
C SER A 124 2.02 -5.01 8.04
N HIS A 125 0.90 -5.72 7.89
CA HIS A 125 -0.32 -5.47 8.63
C HIS A 125 -0.15 -5.62 10.16
N ARG A 126 0.72 -6.53 10.61
CA ARG A 126 0.95 -6.80 12.04
C ARG A 126 1.99 -5.88 12.68
N THR A 127 2.86 -5.25 11.88
CA THR A 127 3.97 -4.42 12.38
C THR A 127 3.63 -2.93 12.44
N VAL A 128 2.50 -2.49 11.87
CA VAL A 128 2.06 -1.10 12.02
C VAL A 128 1.57 -0.82 13.44
N GLN A 129 1.88 0.39 13.90
CA GLN A 129 1.25 0.94 15.10
C GLN A 129 -0.10 1.53 14.71
N ASN A 130 -1.14 1.31 15.54
CA ASN A 130 -2.50 1.79 15.30
C ASN A 130 -3.14 1.28 13.98
N PRO A 131 -3.45 -0.03 13.86
CA PRO A 131 -4.05 -0.60 12.65
C PRO A 131 -5.41 0.00 12.29
N GLU A 132 -6.20 0.44 13.28
CA GLU A 132 -7.50 1.09 13.04
C GLU A 132 -7.35 2.36 12.21
N GLY A 133 -6.31 3.16 12.46
CA GLY A 133 -6.02 4.36 11.69
C GLY A 133 -5.75 4.08 10.22
N TYR A 134 -4.97 3.03 9.90
CA TYR A 134 -4.69 2.66 8.52
C TYR A 134 -5.93 2.11 7.80
N MET A 135 -6.70 1.26 8.49
CA MET A 135 -7.97 0.74 7.97
C MET A 135 -8.94 1.86 7.63
N PHE A 136 -9.08 2.83 8.54
CA PHE A 136 -9.90 4.02 8.34
C PHE A 136 -9.43 4.83 7.14
N THR A 137 -8.13 5.17 7.09
CA THR A 137 -7.53 5.91 5.98
C THR A 137 -7.83 5.25 4.63
N MET A 138 -7.61 3.93 4.52
CA MET A 138 -7.85 3.21 3.28
C MET A 138 -9.34 3.09 2.93
N GLY A 139 -10.22 2.98 3.92
CA GLY A 139 -11.66 3.02 3.70
C GLY A 139 -12.11 4.34 3.08
N PHE A 140 -11.62 5.47 3.58
CA PHE A 140 -11.90 6.79 3.00
C PHE A 140 -11.33 6.95 1.59
N ILE A 141 -10.10 6.50 1.36
CA ILE A 141 -9.48 6.55 0.02
C ILE A 141 -10.33 5.77 -0.98
N LEU A 142 -10.79 4.56 -0.64
CA LEU A 142 -11.68 3.78 -1.50
C LEU A 142 -13.02 4.49 -1.74
N GLY A 143 -13.61 5.09 -0.70
CA GLY A 143 -14.85 5.87 -0.82
C GLY A 143 -14.70 7.07 -1.77
N MET A 144 -13.64 7.85 -1.59
CA MET A 144 -13.29 8.99 -2.45
C MET A 144 -13.08 8.57 -3.91
N ALA A 145 -12.33 7.47 -4.12
CA ALA A 145 -12.04 6.94 -5.46
C ALA A 145 -13.29 6.54 -6.25
N ILE A 146 -14.31 6.02 -5.56
CA ILE A 146 -15.56 5.57 -6.20
C ILE A 146 -16.50 6.74 -6.46
N SER A 147 -16.50 7.77 -5.61
CA SER A 147 -17.31 8.97 -5.79
C SER A 147 -16.98 9.74 -7.08
N GLU A 148 -15.71 9.73 -7.47
CA GLU A 148 -15.21 10.45 -8.67
C GLU A 148 -15.24 9.61 -9.96
N ARG A 149 -15.79 8.39 -9.94
CA ARG A 149 -15.97 7.64 -11.19
C ARG A 149 -17.00 8.36 -12.08
N PRO A 150 -16.70 8.61 -13.37
CA PRO A 150 -17.71 9.12 -14.28
C PRO A 150 -18.89 8.15 -14.28
N ARG A 151 -20.08 8.66 -13.95
CA ARG A 151 -21.31 7.88 -14.10
C ARG A 151 -21.36 7.48 -15.58
N TRP A 152 -21.26 6.19 -15.86
CA TRP A 152 -21.55 5.69 -17.20
C TRP A 152 -22.99 6.11 -17.50
N ASN A 153 -23.15 7.03 -18.45
CA ASN A 153 -24.46 7.35 -19.00
C ASN A 153 -24.94 6.06 -19.70
N MET A 154 -25.79 5.29 -19.00
CA MET A 154 -26.62 4.25 -19.61
C MET A 154 -27.73 4.90 -20.43
#